data_AF-A0A243BEB0-F1
#
_entry.id   AF-A0A243BEB0-F1
#
_cell.length_a   1.000
_cell.length_b   1.000
_cell.length_c   1.000
_cell.angle_alpha   90.00
_cell.angle_beta   90.00
_cell.angle_gamma   90.00
#
_symmetry.space_group_name_H-M   'P 1'
#
loop_
_entity.id
_entity.type
_entity.pdbx_description
1 polymer ?
#
loop_
_entity_poly.entity_id
_entity_poly.type
_entity_poly.pdbx_seq_one_letter_code
_entity_poly.pdbx_strand_id
1 'polypeptide(L)' 'MAPCTGIACYLLSNWPIGTIITVTTKSGQIIGPAALSSFYPTLCLVILKEEDVITPESTNIIFIGCEDIESVTLTA' A
#
# COMPACT_ATOMS: atom_id res chain seq x y z
N MET A 1 -6.19 -15.52 -12.45
CA MET A 1 -5.53 -14.58 -11.50
C MET A 1 -4.12 -15.09 -11.31
N ALA A 2 -3.11 -14.29 -11.67
CA ALA A 2 -1.71 -14.67 -11.50
C ALA A 2 -1.39 -14.73 -9.99
N PRO A 3 -0.52 -15.66 -9.54
CA PRO A 3 -0.07 -15.65 -8.16
C PRO A 3 0.64 -14.31 -7.86
N CYS A 4 0.41 -13.73 -6.69
CA CYS A 4 1.06 -12.49 -6.25
C CYS A 4 2.55 -12.74 -6.00
N THR A 5 3.35 -12.86 -7.06
CA THR A 5 4.76 -13.20 -7.03
C THR A 5 5.68 -11.97 -6.99
N GLY A 6 5.10 -10.77 -6.94
CA GLY A 6 5.87 -9.53 -6.83
C GLY A 6 6.60 -9.44 -5.49
N ILE A 7 7.86 -8.98 -5.53
CA ILE A 7 8.69 -8.74 -4.34
C ILE A 7 8.00 -7.74 -3.40
N ALA A 8 7.31 -6.74 -3.94
CA ALA A 8 6.51 -5.79 -3.15
C ALA A 8 5.41 -6.49 -2.33
N CYS A 9 4.76 -7.53 -2.87
CA CYS A 9 3.72 -8.29 -2.17
C CYS A 9 4.29 -9.06 -1.00
N TYR A 10 5.46 -9.66 -1.21
CA TYR A 10 6.17 -10.35 -0.16
C TYR A 10 6.61 -9.39 0.96
N LEU A 11 7.08 -8.17 0.62
CA LEU A 11 7.45 -7.19 1.65
C LEU A 11 6.23 -6.74 2.46
N LEU A 12 5.14 -6.39 1.78
CA LEU A 12 3.90 -5.92 2.41
C LEU A 12 3.24 -6.98 3.27
N SER A 13 3.34 -8.27 2.91
CA SER A 13 2.81 -9.36 3.73
C SER A 13 3.60 -9.59 5.03
N ASN A 14 4.85 -9.12 5.09
CA ASN A 14 5.71 -9.23 6.26
C ASN A 14 5.70 -7.97 7.15
N TRP A 15 5.07 -6.89 6.70
CA TRP A 15 5.00 -5.65 7.47
C TRP A 15 3.78 -5.63 8.38
N PRO A 16 3.90 -5.07 9.60
CA PRO A 16 2.78 -4.96 10.51
C PRO A 16 1.74 -3.97 9.97
N ILE A 17 0.48 -4.26 10.23
CA ILE A 17 -0.63 -3.32 9.98
C ILE A 17 -0.37 -2.04 10.79
N GLY A 18 -0.59 -0.88 10.18
CA GLY A 18 -0.30 0.45 10.72
C GLY A 18 1.07 1.00 10.30
N THR A 19 1.92 0.22 9.63
CA THR A 19 3.20 0.72 9.11
C THR A 19 2.95 1.85 8.11
N ILE A 20 3.61 2.99 8.28
CA ILE A 20 3.55 4.11 7.34
C ILE A 20 4.50 3.85 6.19
N ILE A 21 3.94 3.82 4.98
CA ILE A 21 4.67 3.48 3.77
C ILE A 21 4.34 4.46 2.66
N THR A 22 5.28 4.60 1.74
CA THR A 22 5.06 5.24 0.45
C THR A 22 5.19 4.18 -0.63
N VAL A 23 4.19 4.11 -1.51
CA VAL A 23 4.12 3.13 -2.59
C VAL A 23 4.34 3.84 -3.92
N THR A 24 5.25 3.30 -4.72
CA THR A 24 5.45 3.73 -6.11
C THR A 24 4.86 2.67 -7.03
N THR A 25 3.89 3.07 -7.85
CA THR A 25 3.29 2.19 -8.86
C THR A 25 4.19 2.09 -10.08
N LYS A 26 3.99 1.05 -10.89
CA LYS A 26 4.66 0.88 -12.20
C LYS A 26 4.33 1.96 -13.21
N SER A 27 3.25 2.71 -13.00
CA SER A 27 2.92 3.90 -13.79
C SER A 27 3.73 5.13 -13.37
N GLY A 28 4.57 5.02 -12.33
CA GLY A 28 5.34 6.12 -11.75
C GLY A 28 4.53 7.00 -10.80
N GLN A 29 3.30 6.60 -10.45
CA GLN A 29 2.50 7.32 -9.45
C GLN A 29 3.01 6.99 -8.05
N ILE A 30 3.14 8.01 -7.22
CA ILE A 30 3.52 7.88 -5.82
C ILE A 30 2.27 8.05 -4.96
N ILE A 31 2.07 7.14 -4.00
CA ILE A 31 0.93 7.09 -3.08
C ILE A 31 1.47 7.10 -1.65
N GLY A 32 0.94 7.98 -0.81
CA GLY A 32 1.33 8.12 0.59
C GLY A 32 2.11 9.39 0.91
N PRO A 33 2.48 9.58 2.20
CA PRO A 33 2.55 8.57 3.25
C PRO A 33 1.19 8.01 3.67
N ALA A 34 1.05 6.68 3.67
CA ALA A 34 -0.19 6.00 4.01
C ALA A 34 0.08 4.83 4.97
N ALA A 35 -0.84 4.59 5.90
CA ALA A 35 -0.77 3.45 6.80
C ALA A 35 -1.24 2.17 6.09
N LEU A 36 -0.43 1.11 6.18
CA LEU A 36 -0.83 -0.23 5.73
C LEU A 36 -2.01 -0.72 6.56
N SER A 37 -3.21 -0.79 5.98
CA SER A 37 -4.42 -1.19 6.70
C SER A 37 -4.65 -2.69 6.62
N SER A 38 -4.51 -3.30 5.43
CA SER A 38 -4.73 -4.73 5.23
C SER A 38 -4.06 -5.22 3.94
N PHE A 39 -3.75 -6.52 3.90
CA PHE A 39 -3.25 -7.20 2.72
C PHE A 39 -4.03 -8.50 2.48
N TYR A 40 -4.58 -8.67 1.28
CA TYR A 40 -5.34 -9.85 0.87
C TYR A 40 -4.53 -10.64 -0.17
N PRO A 41 -3.77 -11.66 0.25
CA PRO A 41 -2.91 -12.44 -0.65
C PRO A 41 -3.69 -13.22 -1.70
N THR A 42 -4.95 -13.57 -1.43
CA THR A 42 -5.80 -14.29 -2.39
C THR A 42 -6.24 -13.41 -3.57
N LEU A 43 -6.30 -12.09 -3.35
CA LEU A 43 -6.76 -11.10 -4.34
C LEU A 43 -5.62 -10.20 -4.85
N CYS A 44 -4.38 -10.41 -4.37
CA CYS A 44 -3.27 -9.49 -4.56
C CYS A 44 -3.60 -8.04 -4.22
N LEU A 45 -4.48 -7.82 -3.24
CA LEU A 45 -5.01 -6.49 -2.92
C LEU A 45 -4.37 -5.94 -1.66
N VAL A 46 -3.84 -4.73 -1.75
CA VAL A 46 -3.30 -3.97 -0.63
C VAL A 46 -4.26 -2.82 -0.34
N ILE A 47 -4.59 -2.64 0.93
CA ILE A 47 -5.42 -1.53 1.40
C ILE A 47 -4.54 -0.61 2.23
N LEU A 48 -4.48 0.65 1.81
CA LEU A 48 -3.77 1.72 2.50
C LEU A 48 -4.78 2.74 3.01
N LYS A 49 -4.46 3.34 4.15
CA LYS A 49 -5.23 4.44 4.74
C LYS A 49 -4.35 5.67 4.79
N GLU A 50 -4.64 6.67 3.99
CA GLU A 50 -4.02 8.00 4.16
C GLU A 50 -4.72 8.72 5.31
N GLU A 51 -3.93 9.20 6.26
CA GLU A 51 -4.39 10.15 7.28
C GLU A 51 -4.00 11.54 6.81
N ASP A 52 -4.98 12.28 6.32
CA ASP A 52 -4.79 13.67 5.94
C ASP A 52 -4.83 14.55 7.19
N VAL A 53 -3.86 15.45 7.31
CA VAL A 53 -3.66 16.30 8.51
C VAL A 53 -4.59 17.51 8.51
N ILE A 54 -5.35 17.71 7.43
CA ILE A 54 -6.28 18.83 7.26
C ILE A 54 -7.68 18.47 7.78
N THR A 55 -8.15 19.25 8.75
CA THR A 55 -9.53 19.19 9.25
C THR A 55 -10.52 19.78 8.25
N PRO A 56 -11.65 19.10 7.95
CA PRO A 56 -12.11 17.85 8.54
C PRO A 56 -11.31 16.65 8.03
N GLU A 57 -10.95 15.75 8.95
CA GLU A 57 -10.13 14.57 8.67
C GLU A 57 -10.77 13.76 7.54
N SER A 58 -10.16 13.80 6.37
CA SER A 58 -10.57 12.99 5.24
C SER A 58 -9.79 11.69 5.31
N THR A 59 -10.41 10.64 5.84
CA THR A 59 -9.84 9.30 5.76
C THR A 59 -9.96 8.82 4.31
N ASN A 60 -8.84 8.80 3.59
CA ASN A 60 -8.82 8.27 2.23
C ASN A 60 -8.37 6.80 2.26
N ILE A 61 -9.21 5.91 1.74
CA ILE A 61 -8.90 4.48 1.67
C ILE A 61 -8.50 4.16 0.24
N ILE A 62 -7.26 3.74 0.07
CA ILE A 62 -6.68 3.42 -1.23
C ILE A 62 -6.59 1.91 -1.39
N PHE A 63 -7.09 1.45 -2.52
CA PHE A 63 -7.03 0.06 -2.95
C PHE A 63 -6.03 -0.05 -4.07
N ILE A 64 -4.96 -0.82 -3.87
CA ILE A 64 -3.93 -1.01 -4.88
C ILE A 64 -3.64 -2.49 -5.10
N GLY A 65 -3.62 -2.88 -6.38
CA GLY A 65 -3.18 -4.19 -6.81
C GLY A 65 -1.68 -4.31 -6.61
N CYS A 66 -1.23 -5.39 -5.99
CA CYS A 66 0.18 -5.59 -5.71
C CYS A 66 1.00 -5.80 -6.99
N GLU A 67 0.36 -6.24 -8.07
CA GLU A 67 0.95 -6.33 -9.40
C GLU A 67 1.27 -4.96 -10.01
N ASP A 68 0.58 -3.91 -9.58
CA ASP A 68 0.79 -2.53 -10.03
C ASP A 68 1.87 -1.82 -9.22
N ILE A 69 2.36 -2.43 -8.14
CA ILE A 69 3.42 -1.86 -7.31
C ILE A 69 4.78 -2.14 -7.93
N GLU A 70 5.58 -1.09 -8.08
CA GLU A 70 6.97 -1.17 -8.48
C GLU A 70 7.89 -1.25 -7.26
N SER A 71 7.68 -0.37 -6.28
CA SER A 71 8.47 -0.35 -5.05
C SER A 71 7.68 0.17 -3.85
N VAL A 72 8.14 -0.20 -2.65
CA VAL A 72 7.59 0.24 -1.37
C VAL A 72 8.73 0.79 -0.52
N THR A 73 8.53 1.97 0.06
CA THR A 73 9.49 2.64 0.93
C THR A 73 8.88 2.81 2.31
N LEU A 74 9.65 2.50 3.35
CA LEU A 74 9.28 2.81 4.73
C LEU A 74 9.50 4.28 4.99
N THR A 75 8.49 4.95 5.52
CA THR A 75 8.56 6.37 5.88
C THR A 75 8.53 6.43 7.40
N ALA A 76 9.66 6.80 8.00
CA ALA A 76 9.86 6.86 9.46
C ALA A 76 9.38 8.18 10.06
#